data_AF-A0A382RLP0-F1
#
_entry.id   AF-A0A382RLP0-F1
#
_cell.length_a   1.000
_cell.length_b   1.000
_cell.length_c   1.000
_cell.angle_alpha   90.00
_cell.angle_beta   90.00
_cell.angle_gamma   90.00
#
_symmetry.space_group_name_H-M   'P 1'
#
loop_
_entity.id
_entity.type
_entity.pdbx_description
1 polymer ?
#
loop_
_entity_poly.entity_id
_entity_poly.type
_entity_poly.pdbx_seq_one_letter_code
_entity_poly.pdbx_strand_id
1 'polypeptide(L)'
;VNEFTAELVGTFLLILLGGGVCANVSLKKTAGHDSGWIVITAGWGLAVAMAVYAVVNFSGAHINPAVTLGLASIGELPWNDVPKYVAAQMLGAILGATTVWLAYLPHWEATEDPAAKLGVFSTAPAIRKPFANLLCEIIGTFALVLGVLAILSPDALTPDVQKNLGDEKAAEATRQVWTFGLKPLLVGLLVFAIGLSLGGPTGYAINPARDLGPRI
;
A
#
# COMPACT_ATOMS: atom_id res chain seq x y z
N VAL A 1 -19.72 -1.59 8.64
CA VAL A 1 -18.88 -0.72 7.78
C VAL A 1 -19.09 -1.15 6.34
N ASN A 2 -19.28 -0.24 5.40
CA ASN A 2 -19.44 -0.58 3.97
C ASN A 2 -18.09 -0.51 3.23
N GLU A 3 -18.04 -1.07 2.02
CA GLU A 3 -16.82 -1.13 1.19
C GLU A 3 -16.20 0.27 0.95
N PHE A 4 -17.02 1.28 0.68
CA PHE A 4 -16.54 2.65 0.47
C PHE A 4 -15.80 3.19 1.71
N THR A 5 -16.39 3.04 2.89
CA THR A 5 -15.78 3.51 4.14
C THR A 5 -14.51 2.73 4.44
N ALA A 6 -14.52 1.43 4.19
CA ALA A 6 -13.37 0.56 4.36
C ALA A 6 -12.21 0.96 3.44
N GLU A 7 -12.44 1.17 2.15
CA GLU A 7 -11.41 1.62 1.21
C GLU A 7 -10.88 3.02 1.52
N LEU A 8 -11.75 3.93 1.98
CA LEU A 8 -11.36 5.26 2.44
C LEU A 8 -10.45 5.18 3.67
N VAL A 9 -10.86 4.46 4.70
CA VAL A 9 -10.10 4.32 5.96
C VAL A 9 -8.79 3.56 5.72
N GLY A 10 -8.82 2.49 4.94
CA GLY A 10 -7.63 1.72 4.60
C GLY A 10 -6.62 2.57 3.84
N THR A 11 -7.06 3.31 2.82
CA THR A 11 -6.15 4.17 2.05
C THR A 11 -5.68 5.39 2.87
N PHE A 12 -6.52 5.92 3.76
CA PHE A 12 -6.12 6.92 4.74
C PHE A 12 -4.98 6.41 5.63
N LEU A 13 -5.12 5.23 6.23
CA LEU A 13 -4.08 4.64 7.09
C LEU A 13 -2.80 4.34 6.30
N LEU A 14 -2.93 3.83 5.08
CA LEU A 14 -1.82 3.61 4.16
C LEU A 14 -0.99 4.88 3.96
N ILE A 15 -1.64 6.01 3.67
CA ILE A 15 -0.92 7.28 3.43
C ILE A 15 -0.47 7.94 4.72
N LEU A 16 -1.25 7.86 5.79
CA LEU A 16 -0.84 8.38 7.09
C LEU A 16 0.49 7.77 7.53
N LEU A 17 0.61 6.45 7.44
CA LEU A 17 1.81 5.73 7.88
C LEU A 17 2.93 5.77 6.82
N GLY A 18 2.60 5.55 5.55
CA GLY A 18 3.57 5.55 4.45
C GLY A 18 4.13 6.94 4.15
N GLY A 19 3.25 7.95 4.03
CA GLY A 19 3.67 9.36 3.94
C GLY A 19 4.36 9.82 5.22
N GLY A 20 3.91 9.33 6.39
CA GLY A 20 4.52 9.62 7.68
C GLY A 20 5.98 9.17 7.77
N VAL A 21 6.33 7.98 7.27
CA VAL A 21 7.74 7.55 7.23
C VAL A 21 8.56 8.39 6.26
N CYS A 22 8.00 8.81 5.12
CA CYS A 22 8.67 9.75 4.21
C CYS A 22 8.89 11.11 4.88
N ALA A 23 7.90 11.65 5.58
CA ALA A 23 8.04 12.89 6.35
C ALA A 23 9.13 12.77 7.43
N ASN A 24 9.12 11.65 8.17
CA ASN A 24 10.07 11.38 9.23
C ASN A 24 11.52 11.30 8.71
N VAL A 25 11.74 10.77 7.51
CA VAL A 25 13.09 10.61 6.94
C VAL A 25 13.54 11.86 6.17
N SER A 26 12.64 12.48 5.40
CA SER A 26 13.00 13.54 4.45
C SER A 26 12.96 14.94 5.06
N LEU A 27 12.12 15.22 6.05
CA LEU A 27 12.05 16.55 6.65
C LEU A 27 13.15 16.76 7.68
N LYS A 28 13.67 17.99 7.76
CA LYS A 28 14.69 18.37 8.74
C LYS A 28 14.13 18.39 10.16
N LYS A 29 15.02 18.17 11.14
CA LYS A 29 14.75 18.21 12.59
C LYS A 29 13.75 17.17 13.09
N THR A 30 13.39 16.17 12.28
CA THR A 30 12.71 14.97 12.76
C THR A 30 13.72 14.05 13.43
N ALA A 31 13.26 13.16 14.31
CA ALA A 31 14.13 12.17 14.94
C ALA A 31 14.68 11.13 13.93
N GLY A 32 13.94 10.88 12.84
CA GLY A 32 14.33 9.94 11.78
C GLY A 32 15.04 10.57 10.59
N HIS A 33 15.41 11.85 10.65
CA HIS A 33 15.99 12.55 9.49
C HIS A 33 17.21 11.80 8.93
N ASP A 34 17.25 11.62 7.61
CA ASP A 34 18.35 10.97 6.89
C ASP A 34 18.63 9.51 7.31
N SER A 35 17.61 8.80 7.83
CA SER A 35 17.75 7.36 8.18
C SER A 35 17.80 6.41 6.96
N GLY A 36 17.68 6.95 5.74
CA GLY A 36 17.90 6.22 4.49
C GLY A 36 16.72 5.39 3.97
N TRP A 37 16.95 4.76 2.80
CA TRP A 37 15.94 4.06 2.01
C TRP A 37 15.32 2.85 2.72
N ILE A 38 16.10 2.16 3.56
CA ILE A 38 15.63 0.99 4.31
C ILE A 38 14.49 1.35 5.27
N VAL A 39 14.55 2.52 5.92
CA VAL A 39 13.50 2.97 6.85
C VAL A 39 12.23 3.32 6.08
N ILE A 40 12.36 4.01 4.94
CA ILE A 40 11.23 4.35 4.06
C ILE A 40 10.54 3.07 3.59
N THR A 41 11.28 2.13 3.01
CA THR A 41 10.71 0.90 2.45
C THR A 41 10.11 -0.02 3.51
N ALA A 42 10.76 -0.16 4.67
CA ALA A 42 10.21 -0.93 5.80
C ALA A 42 8.93 -0.27 6.35
N GLY A 43 8.93 1.05 6.52
CA GLY A 43 7.75 1.79 6.99
C GLY A 43 6.57 1.69 6.02
N TRP A 44 6.82 1.75 4.71
CA TRP A 44 5.77 1.54 3.69
C TRP A 44 5.21 0.11 3.70
N GLY A 45 6.06 -0.91 3.85
CA GLY A 45 5.59 -2.29 3.98
C GLY A 45 4.70 -2.50 5.21
N LEU A 46 5.10 -1.94 6.35
CA LEU A 46 4.29 -1.97 7.57
C LEU A 46 3.00 -1.16 7.44
N ALA A 47 3.03 0.00 6.79
CA ALA A 47 1.85 0.82 6.50
C ALA A 47 0.80 0.03 5.72
N VAL A 48 1.23 -0.68 4.67
CA VAL A 48 0.36 -1.56 3.89
C VAL A 48 -0.22 -2.68 4.74
N ALA A 49 0.60 -3.39 5.52
CA ALA A 49 0.11 -4.45 6.38
C ALA A 49 -0.97 -3.95 7.35
N MET A 50 -0.70 -2.83 8.05
CA MET A 50 -1.64 -2.24 9.01
C MET A 50 -2.93 -1.76 8.34
N ALA A 51 -2.85 -1.14 7.16
CA ALA A 51 -4.00 -0.73 6.38
C ALA A 51 -4.86 -1.95 5.98
N VAL A 52 -4.23 -3.02 5.49
CA VAL A 52 -4.94 -4.26 5.12
C VAL A 52 -5.60 -4.90 6.34
N TYR A 53 -4.89 -5.03 7.48
CA TYR A 53 -5.49 -5.55 8.71
C TYR A 53 -6.74 -4.77 9.14
N ALA A 54 -6.72 -3.45 8.98
CA ALA A 54 -7.82 -2.61 9.41
C ALA A 54 -9.10 -2.84 8.61
N VAL A 55 -9.00 -3.21 7.32
CA VAL A 55 -10.17 -3.14 6.41
C VAL A 55 -10.43 -4.38 5.56
N VAL A 56 -9.58 -5.41 5.60
CA VAL A 56 -9.72 -6.62 4.77
C VAL A 56 -11.08 -7.30 4.93
N ASN A 57 -11.65 -7.30 6.14
CA ASN A 57 -12.94 -7.93 6.46
C ASN A 57 -14.16 -7.19 5.88
N PHE A 58 -13.98 -5.99 5.34
CA PHE A 58 -15.08 -5.13 4.92
C PHE A 58 -15.11 -4.87 3.42
N SER A 59 -13.94 -4.77 2.77
CA SER A 59 -13.84 -4.46 1.33
C SER A 59 -12.93 -5.40 0.53
N GLY A 60 -12.26 -6.35 1.20
CA GLY A 60 -11.12 -7.08 0.63
C GLY A 60 -9.80 -6.29 0.65
N ALA A 61 -9.81 -5.07 1.19
CA ALA A 61 -8.66 -4.18 1.31
C ALA A 61 -7.90 -3.98 -0.01
N HIS A 62 -8.58 -3.49 -1.05
CA HIS A 62 -7.91 -3.21 -2.32
C HIS A 62 -6.92 -2.06 -2.11
N ILE A 63 -7.38 -0.97 -1.49
CA ILE A 63 -6.65 0.26 -1.11
C ILE A 63 -5.72 0.80 -2.21
N ASN A 64 -6.02 0.44 -3.46
CA ASN A 64 -5.20 0.63 -4.64
C ASN A 64 -6.07 0.46 -5.90
N PRO A 65 -6.16 1.50 -6.76
CA PRO A 65 -6.88 1.41 -8.03
C PRO A 65 -6.36 0.31 -8.96
N ALA A 66 -5.04 0.04 -8.98
CA ALA A 66 -4.46 -1.00 -9.82
C ALA A 66 -4.89 -2.41 -9.38
N VAL A 67 -4.97 -2.67 -8.08
CA VAL A 67 -5.50 -3.94 -7.53
C VAL A 67 -6.98 -4.06 -7.82
N THR A 68 -7.74 -2.97 -7.64
CA THR A 68 -9.19 -2.92 -7.94
C THR A 68 -9.48 -3.27 -9.41
N LEU A 69 -8.73 -2.66 -10.33
CA LEU A 69 -8.84 -2.95 -11.76
C LEU A 69 -8.38 -4.38 -12.10
N GLY A 70 -7.30 -4.85 -11.46
CA GLY A 70 -6.81 -6.22 -11.60
C GLY A 70 -7.89 -7.25 -11.25
N LEU A 71 -8.52 -7.11 -10.08
CA LEU A 71 -9.59 -8.01 -9.64
C LEU A 71 -10.84 -7.91 -10.52
N ALA A 72 -11.23 -6.71 -10.96
CA ALA A 72 -12.33 -6.54 -11.91
C ALA A 72 -12.05 -7.23 -13.26
N SER A 73 -10.80 -7.21 -13.73
CA SER A 73 -10.41 -7.81 -15.01
C SER A 73 -10.53 -9.34 -15.04
N ILE A 74 -10.47 -10.00 -13.89
CA ILE A 74 -10.62 -11.45 -13.74
C ILE A 74 -12.00 -11.87 -13.23
N GLY A 75 -12.92 -10.93 -13.05
CA GLY A 75 -14.30 -11.19 -12.62
C GLY A 75 -14.50 -11.30 -11.10
N GLU A 76 -13.48 -11.00 -10.29
CA GLU A 76 -13.55 -11.03 -8.82
C GLU A 76 -14.18 -9.76 -8.22
N LEU A 77 -14.35 -8.70 -9.02
CA LEU A 77 -15.07 -7.49 -8.65
C LEU A 77 -16.00 -7.07 -9.81
N PRO A 78 -17.29 -6.77 -9.55
CA PRO A 78 -18.15 -6.17 -10.56
C PRO A 78 -17.58 -4.83 -11.05
N TRP A 79 -17.49 -4.64 -12.37
CA TRP A 79 -16.97 -3.40 -12.96
C TRP A 79 -17.72 -2.13 -12.49
N ASN A 80 -19.01 -2.25 -12.16
CA ASN A 80 -19.82 -1.14 -11.64
C ASN A 80 -19.37 -0.66 -10.25
N ASP A 81 -18.64 -1.48 -9.49
CA ASP A 81 -18.11 -1.10 -8.18
C ASP A 81 -16.73 -0.43 -8.26
N VAL A 82 -16.03 -0.54 -9.39
CA VAL A 82 -14.69 0.06 -9.57
C VAL A 82 -14.69 1.57 -9.29
N PRO A 83 -15.61 2.41 -9.83
CA PRO A 83 -15.59 3.84 -9.55
C PRO A 83 -15.78 4.17 -8.06
N LYS A 84 -16.59 3.38 -7.34
CA LYS A 84 -16.83 3.53 -5.90
C LYS A 84 -15.54 3.27 -5.10
N TYR A 85 -14.82 2.21 -5.43
CA TYR A 85 -13.53 1.87 -4.81
C TYR A 85 -12.48 2.95 -5.09
N VAL A 86 -12.31 3.35 -6.35
CA VAL A 86 -11.32 4.36 -6.74
C VAL A 86 -11.61 5.71 -6.08
N ALA A 87 -12.87 6.14 -6.02
CA ALA A 87 -13.24 7.38 -5.34
C ALA A 87 -12.93 7.34 -3.83
N ALA A 88 -13.26 6.23 -3.16
CA ALA A 88 -12.94 6.04 -1.75
C ALA A 88 -11.43 6.10 -1.49
N GLN A 89 -10.63 5.40 -2.32
CA GLN A 89 -9.18 5.35 -2.22
C GLN A 89 -8.56 6.74 -2.42
N MET A 90 -8.98 7.48 -3.45
CA MET A 90 -8.50 8.84 -3.72
C MET A 90 -8.79 9.78 -2.54
N LEU A 91 -10.01 9.76 -2.01
CA LEU A 91 -10.38 10.58 -0.85
C LEU A 91 -9.60 10.18 0.40
N GLY A 92 -9.46 8.88 0.66
CA GLY A 92 -8.65 8.37 1.77
C GLY A 92 -7.20 8.86 1.67
N ALA A 93 -6.62 8.80 0.47
CA ALA A 93 -5.25 9.22 0.24
C ALA A 93 -5.03 10.73 0.48
N ILE A 94 -5.95 11.58 0.01
CA ILE A 94 -5.93 13.04 0.26
C ILE A 94 -6.02 13.34 1.76
N LEU A 95 -6.94 12.68 2.47
CA LEU A 95 -7.12 12.87 3.92
C LEU A 95 -5.90 12.39 4.71
N GLY A 96 -5.30 11.27 4.30
CA GLY A 96 -4.07 10.74 4.91
C GLY A 96 -2.91 11.70 4.72
N ALA A 97 -2.72 12.22 3.51
CA ALA A 97 -1.70 13.22 3.19
C ALA A 97 -1.88 14.50 4.00
N THR A 98 -3.12 14.99 4.11
CA THR A 98 -3.45 16.17 4.94
C THR A 98 -3.07 15.94 6.40
N THR A 99 -3.34 14.75 6.94
CA THR A 99 -2.97 14.41 8.31
C THR A 99 -1.45 14.33 8.50
N VAL A 100 -0.70 13.79 7.52
CA VAL A 100 0.78 13.81 7.55
C VAL A 100 1.28 15.26 7.56
N TRP A 101 0.71 16.12 6.72
CA TRP A 101 1.04 17.54 6.72
C TRP A 101 0.82 18.18 8.09
N LEU A 102 -0.33 17.92 8.72
CA LEU A 102 -0.64 18.43 10.07
C LEU A 102 0.31 17.89 11.14
N ALA A 103 0.69 16.60 11.08
CA ALA A 103 1.55 15.96 12.07
C ALA A 103 2.99 16.52 12.09
N TYR A 104 3.45 17.10 10.98
CA TYR A 104 4.82 17.60 10.82
C TYR A 104 4.89 19.14 10.68
N LEU A 105 3.86 19.88 11.11
CA LEU A 105 3.70 21.33 10.88
C LEU A 105 4.99 22.17 11.03
N PRO A 106 5.75 22.09 12.14
CA PRO A 106 6.96 22.89 12.32
C PRO A 106 8.11 22.49 11.38
N HIS A 107 8.13 21.24 10.91
CA HIS A 107 9.21 20.71 10.09
C HIS A 107 9.16 21.20 8.64
N TRP A 108 8.00 21.67 8.17
CA TRP A 108 7.86 22.25 6.84
C TRP A 108 8.60 23.57 6.71
N GLU A 109 8.60 24.41 7.74
CA GLU A 109 9.37 25.66 7.74
C GLU A 109 10.87 25.36 7.86
N ALA A 110 11.23 24.39 8.70
CA ALA A 110 12.64 24.00 8.89
C ALA A 110 13.28 23.34 7.66
N THR A 111 12.48 22.82 6.72
CA THR A 111 12.94 22.16 5.50
C THR A 111 12.77 23.11 4.33
N GLU A 112 13.84 23.50 3.64
CA GLU A 112 13.73 24.46 2.53
C GLU A 112 13.50 23.77 1.19
N ASP A 113 14.07 22.58 1.00
CA ASP A 113 14.05 21.84 -0.27
C ASP A 113 12.61 21.47 -0.71
N PRO A 114 12.11 22.02 -1.82
CA PRO A 114 10.79 21.69 -2.34
C PRO A 114 10.68 20.23 -2.78
N ALA A 115 11.78 19.61 -3.26
CA ALA A 115 11.77 18.23 -3.70
C ALA A 115 11.60 17.27 -2.52
N ALA A 116 12.32 17.51 -1.41
CA ALA A 116 12.13 16.77 -0.15
C ALA A 116 10.69 16.88 0.37
N LYS A 117 10.07 18.07 0.30
CA LYS A 117 8.66 18.27 0.69
C LYS A 117 7.70 17.50 -0.20
N LEU A 118 7.85 17.62 -1.52
CA LEU A 118 7.00 16.92 -2.48
C LEU A 118 7.14 15.39 -2.35
N GLY A 119 8.36 14.91 -2.11
CA GLY A 119 8.71 13.51 -1.92
C GLY A 119 8.05 12.84 -0.71
N VAL A 120 7.54 13.64 0.25
CA VAL A 120 6.69 13.10 1.33
C VAL A 120 5.39 12.55 0.80
N PHE A 121 4.81 13.23 -0.20
CA PHE A 121 3.45 12.96 -0.65
C PHE A 121 3.42 12.11 -1.92
N SER A 122 4.30 12.39 -2.87
CA SER A 122 4.25 11.78 -4.20
C SER A 122 5.64 11.39 -4.69
N THR A 123 5.69 10.47 -5.64
CA THR A 123 6.95 9.98 -6.18
C THR A 123 7.43 10.85 -7.35
N ALA A 124 8.74 10.80 -7.60
CA ALA A 124 9.38 11.44 -8.72
C ALA A 124 10.48 10.52 -9.26
N PRO A 125 10.72 10.51 -10.59
CA PRO A 125 11.78 9.69 -11.16
C PRO A 125 13.15 10.22 -10.76
N ALA A 126 14.06 9.34 -10.34
CA ALA A 126 15.45 9.69 -10.07
C ALA A 126 16.16 10.18 -11.35
N ILE A 127 15.83 9.57 -12.49
CA ILE A 127 16.23 10.03 -13.83
C ILE A 127 14.98 10.11 -14.70
N ARG A 128 14.66 11.32 -15.17
CA ARG A 128 13.46 11.59 -15.97
C ARG A 128 13.59 11.07 -17.40
N LYS A 129 13.06 9.88 -17.64
CA LYS A 129 12.94 9.21 -18.94
C LYS A 129 11.55 8.56 -18.99
N PRO A 130 10.51 9.28 -19.47
CA PRO A 130 9.11 8.90 -19.27
C PRO A 130 8.77 7.45 -19.61
N PHE A 131 9.27 6.95 -20.75
CA PHE A 131 9.06 5.55 -21.14
C PHE A 131 9.69 4.55 -20.15
N ALA A 132 10.95 4.77 -19.75
CA ALA A 132 11.63 3.89 -18.79
C ALA A 132 11.00 3.97 -17.39
N ASN A 133 10.56 5.16 -16.98
CA ASN A 133 9.86 5.34 -15.70
C ASN A 133 8.49 4.63 -15.72
N LEU A 134 7.74 4.74 -16.82
CA LEU A 134 6.48 4.01 -17.00
C LEU A 134 6.71 2.50 -16.98
N LEU A 135 7.72 2.00 -17.70
CA LEU A 135 8.07 0.59 -17.72
C LEU A 135 8.42 0.07 -16.31
N CYS A 136 9.16 0.85 -15.53
CA CYS A 136 9.48 0.51 -14.13
C CYS A 136 8.22 0.34 -13.28
N GLU A 137 7.26 1.28 -13.38
CA GLU A 137 5.98 1.19 -12.66
C GLU A 137 5.11 0.03 -13.14
N ILE A 138 5.13 -0.30 -14.44
CA ILE A 138 4.45 -1.50 -14.98
C ILE A 138 5.04 -2.76 -14.35
N ILE A 139 6.36 -2.90 -14.30
CA ILE A 139 7.04 -4.07 -13.73
C ILE A 139 6.74 -4.19 -12.23
N GLY A 140 6.87 -3.08 -11.48
CA GLY A 140 6.58 -3.05 -10.05
C GLY A 140 5.12 -3.38 -9.73
N THR A 141 4.18 -2.82 -10.50
CA THR A 141 2.74 -3.09 -10.34
C THR A 141 2.39 -4.53 -10.74
N PHE A 142 3.02 -5.07 -11.78
CA PHE A 142 2.87 -6.48 -12.14
C PHE A 142 3.33 -7.40 -11.00
N ALA A 143 4.52 -7.14 -10.43
CA ALA A 143 5.02 -7.90 -9.28
C ALA A 143 4.08 -7.81 -8.06
N LEU A 144 3.52 -6.62 -7.81
CA LEU A 144 2.52 -6.42 -6.75
C LEU A 144 1.26 -7.26 -7.00
N VAL A 145 0.62 -7.11 -8.16
CA VAL A 145 -0.65 -7.79 -8.45
C VAL A 145 -0.46 -9.30 -8.48
N LEU A 146 0.60 -9.79 -9.12
CA LEU A 146 0.93 -11.22 -9.13
C LEU A 146 1.17 -11.76 -7.71
N GLY A 147 1.97 -11.06 -6.91
CA GLY A 147 2.27 -11.47 -5.54
C GLY A 147 1.04 -11.44 -4.63
N VAL A 148 0.19 -10.42 -4.75
CA VAL A 148 -1.09 -10.36 -4.02
C VAL A 148 -1.98 -11.52 -4.41
N LEU A 149 -2.17 -11.81 -5.71
CA LEU A 149 -2.97 -12.96 -6.15
C LEU A 149 -2.41 -14.28 -5.62
N ALA A 150 -1.09 -14.46 -5.62
CA ALA A 150 -0.44 -15.65 -5.07
C ALA A 150 -0.68 -15.80 -3.56
N ILE A 151 -0.49 -14.73 -2.78
CA ILE A 151 -0.71 -14.72 -1.32
C ILE A 151 -2.19 -14.96 -0.97
N LEU A 152 -3.10 -14.36 -1.75
CA LEU A 152 -4.53 -14.45 -1.50
C LEU A 152 -5.15 -15.76 -2.00
N SER A 153 -4.46 -16.51 -2.86
CA SER A 153 -4.97 -17.75 -3.45
C SER A 153 -5.47 -18.75 -2.38
N PRO A 154 -6.64 -19.38 -2.61
CA PRO A 154 -7.19 -20.39 -1.69
C PRO A 154 -6.28 -21.61 -1.50
N ASP A 155 -5.47 -21.92 -2.53
CA ASP A 155 -4.55 -23.06 -2.58
C ASP A 155 -3.19 -22.79 -1.90
N ALA A 156 -2.98 -21.60 -1.33
CA ALA A 156 -1.75 -21.28 -0.60
C ALA A 156 -1.54 -22.20 0.62
N LEU A 157 -2.61 -22.81 1.14
CA LEU A 157 -2.53 -23.99 2.00
C LEU A 157 -2.70 -25.22 1.10
N THR A 158 -1.63 -26.00 0.90
CA THR A 158 -1.68 -27.17 0.01
C THR A 158 -2.81 -28.13 0.40
N PRO A 159 -3.39 -28.89 -0.54
CA PRO A 159 -4.42 -29.89 -0.23
C PRO A 159 -4.00 -30.86 0.89
N ASP A 160 -2.69 -31.16 0.97
CA ASP A 160 -2.13 -31.98 2.04
C ASP A 160 -2.13 -31.28 3.40
N VAL A 161 -1.85 -29.98 3.46
CA VAL A 161 -2.04 -29.20 4.71
C VAL A 161 -3.52 -29.21 5.08
N GLN A 162 -4.42 -28.94 4.14
CA GLN A 162 -5.87 -28.92 4.41
C GLN A 162 -6.39 -30.26 4.94
N LYS A 163 -5.94 -31.37 4.36
CA LYS A 163 -6.31 -32.73 4.76
C LYS A 163 -5.78 -33.14 6.12
N ASN A 164 -4.66 -32.55 6.56
CA ASN A 164 -3.99 -32.87 7.81
C ASN A 164 -4.36 -31.92 8.97
N LEU A 165 -5.28 -30.96 8.77
CA LEU A 165 -5.66 -29.97 9.78
C LEU A 165 -6.54 -30.49 10.93
N GLY A 166 -6.88 -31.78 10.94
CA GLY A 166 -7.70 -32.37 12.01
C GLY A 166 -9.19 -32.09 11.80
N ASP A 167 -9.92 -31.82 12.89
CA ASP A 167 -11.37 -31.56 12.81
C ASP A 167 -11.71 -30.23 12.12
N GLU A 168 -12.99 -30.06 11.73
CA GLU A 168 -13.45 -28.86 11.02
C GLU A 168 -13.22 -27.56 11.81
N LYS A 169 -13.20 -27.61 13.15
CA LYS A 169 -12.97 -26.43 13.99
C LYS A 169 -11.51 -26.01 13.95
N ALA A 170 -10.58 -26.96 14.00
CA ALA A 170 -9.16 -26.71 13.86
C ALA A 170 -8.84 -26.16 12.46
N ALA A 171 -9.44 -26.73 11.41
CA ALA A 171 -9.29 -26.23 10.04
C ALA A 171 -9.79 -24.79 9.88
N GLU A 172 -10.95 -24.45 10.47
CA GLU A 172 -11.49 -23.10 10.44
C GLU A 172 -10.63 -22.10 11.21
N ALA A 173 -10.14 -22.47 12.40
CA ALA A 173 -9.23 -21.64 13.18
C ALA A 173 -7.94 -21.34 12.39
N THR A 174 -7.37 -22.33 11.70
CA THR A 174 -6.19 -22.11 10.85
C THR A 174 -6.49 -21.20 9.66
N ARG A 175 -7.66 -21.34 9.01
CA ARG A 175 -8.05 -20.43 7.91
C ARG A 175 -8.19 -18.99 8.39
N GLN A 176 -8.70 -18.77 9.60
CA GLN A 176 -8.81 -17.45 10.19
C GLN A 176 -7.43 -16.86 10.51
N VAL A 177 -6.52 -17.64 11.10
CA VAL A 177 -5.13 -17.22 11.35
C VAL A 177 -4.41 -16.92 10.04
N TRP A 178 -4.62 -17.70 9.00
CA TRP A 178 -4.04 -17.43 7.68
C TRP A 178 -4.61 -16.12 7.10
N THR A 179 -5.93 -16.01 7.04
CA THR A 179 -6.61 -14.93 6.32
C THR A 179 -6.49 -13.58 7.03
N PHE A 180 -6.68 -13.56 8.34
CA PHE A 180 -6.71 -12.34 9.14
C PHE A 180 -5.44 -12.13 9.95
N GLY A 181 -4.58 -13.14 10.05
CA GLY A 181 -3.26 -13.05 10.69
C GLY A 181 -2.15 -12.88 9.65
N LEU A 182 -1.87 -13.88 8.82
CA LEU A 182 -0.65 -13.89 7.99
C LEU A 182 -0.77 -13.14 6.66
N LYS A 183 -1.90 -13.24 5.94
CA LYS A 183 -2.05 -12.61 4.61
C LYS A 183 -1.74 -11.10 4.62
N PRO A 184 -2.27 -10.27 5.54
CA PRO A 184 -1.98 -8.84 5.54
C PRO A 184 -0.49 -8.52 5.75
N LEU A 185 0.18 -9.25 6.65
CA LEU A 185 1.62 -9.12 6.87
C LEU A 185 2.42 -9.48 5.61
N LEU A 186 2.08 -10.59 4.94
CA LEU A 186 2.76 -11.02 3.72
C LEU A 186 2.58 -10.01 2.58
N VAL A 187 1.40 -9.38 2.46
CA VAL A 187 1.18 -8.29 1.50
C VAL A 187 2.07 -7.08 1.83
N GLY A 188 2.20 -6.72 3.11
CA GLY A 188 3.15 -5.68 3.52
C GLY A 188 4.60 -6.01 3.23
N LEU A 189 5.02 -7.27 3.47
CA LEU A 189 6.36 -7.75 3.15
C LEU A 189 6.63 -7.78 1.63
N LEU A 190 5.62 -8.08 0.82
CA LEU A 190 5.71 -7.97 -0.64
C LEU A 190 5.99 -6.52 -1.06
N VAL A 191 5.27 -5.54 -0.52
CA VAL A 191 5.52 -4.13 -0.81
C VAL A 191 6.90 -3.69 -0.31
N PHE A 192 7.33 -4.17 0.85
CA PHE A 192 8.68 -3.92 1.36
C PHE A 192 9.75 -4.45 0.39
N ALA A 193 9.60 -5.70 -0.09
CA ALA A 193 10.52 -6.29 -1.07
C ALA A 193 10.54 -5.50 -2.39
N ILE A 194 9.37 -5.08 -2.90
CA ILE A 194 9.29 -4.23 -4.11
C ILE A 194 9.99 -2.90 -3.89
N GLY A 195 9.79 -2.23 -2.75
CA GLY A 195 10.46 -0.96 -2.44
C GLY A 195 11.98 -1.10 -2.38
N LEU A 196 12.49 -2.19 -1.80
CA LEU A 196 13.92 -2.47 -1.73
C LEU A 196 14.54 -2.78 -3.10
N SER A 197 13.85 -3.56 -3.93
CA SER A 197 14.43 -4.09 -5.17
C SER A 197 14.16 -3.21 -6.39
N LEU A 198 12.97 -2.61 -6.47
CA LEU A 198 12.46 -1.92 -7.66
C LEU A 198 12.16 -0.44 -7.43
N GLY A 199 12.29 0.05 -6.19
CA GLY A 199 11.85 1.39 -5.83
C GLY A 199 12.80 2.53 -6.18
N GLY A 200 14.10 2.26 -6.36
CA GLY A 200 15.11 3.30 -6.63
C GLY A 200 14.84 4.19 -7.86
N PRO A 201 14.38 3.66 -9.02
CA PRO A 201 14.19 4.47 -10.22
C PRO A 201 13.04 5.49 -10.15
N THR A 202 11.93 5.15 -9.49
CA THR A 202 10.68 5.93 -9.55
C THR A 202 9.97 6.14 -8.20
N GLY A 203 10.49 5.56 -7.12
CA GLY A 203 9.85 5.62 -5.81
C GLY A 203 8.73 4.59 -5.60
N TYR A 204 8.64 3.56 -6.45
CA TYR A 204 7.67 2.45 -6.38
C TYR A 204 6.24 2.94 -6.09
N ALA A 205 5.70 3.80 -6.96
CA ALA A 205 4.35 4.33 -6.73
C ALA A 205 3.33 3.19 -6.64
N ILE A 206 3.32 2.28 -7.63
CA ILE A 206 2.55 1.01 -7.74
C ILE A 206 1.06 1.06 -7.35
N ASN A 207 0.54 2.26 -7.10
CA ASN A 207 -0.77 2.56 -6.59
C ASN A 207 -1.14 3.99 -7.03
N PRO A 208 -2.06 4.14 -7.99
CA PRO A 208 -2.46 5.45 -8.49
C PRO A 208 -3.04 6.37 -7.40
N ALA A 209 -3.78 5.85 -6.42
CA ALA A 209 -4.35 6.67 -5.35
C ALA A 209 -3.29 7.19 -4.39
N ARG A 210 -2.27 6.38 -4.09
CA ARG A 210 -1.14 6.74 -3.23
C ARG A 210 -0.25 7.84 -3.82
N ASP A 211 -0.24 8.00 -5.14
CA ASP A 211 0.54 9.04 -5.79
C ASP A 211 -0.31 10.26 -6.15
N LEU A 212 -1.41 10.06 -6.87
CA LEU A 212 -2.23 11.16 -7.39
C LEU A 212 -3.00 11.88 -6.28
N GLY A 213 -3.56 11.16 -5.31
CA GLY A 213 -4.31 11.75 -4.22
C GLY A 213 -3.48 12.75 -3.42
N PRO A 214 -2.34 12.33 -2.83
CA PRO A 214 -1.45 13.24 -2.09
C PRO A 214 -0.78 14.33 -2.92
N ARG A 215 -0.74 14.19 -4.25
CA ARG A 215 -0.16 15.17 -5.18
C ARG A 215 -1.07 16.37 -5.43
N ILE A 216 -2.40 16.16 -5.37
CA ILE A 216 -3.44 17.19 -5.52
C ILE A 216 -3.51 18.03 -4.25
#